data_AF-A0A835ESE1-F1
#
_entry.id   AF-A0A835ESE1-F1
#
_cell.length_a   1.000
_cell.length_b   1.000
_cell.length_c   1.000
_cell.angle_alpha   90.00
_cell.angle_beta   90.00
_cell.angle_gamma   90.00
#
_symmetry.space_group_name_H-M   'P 1'
#
loop_
_entity.id
_entity.type
_entity.pdbx_description
1 polymer ?
#
loop_
_entity_poly.entity_id
_entity_poly.type
_entity_poly.pdbx_seq_one_letter_code
_entity_poly.pdbx_strand_id
1 'polypeptide(L)'
;MSTWRDDPNVIPPWNERPKCHCGFRTWLQVWTDPLPQGKKGCRFFKCPDIDDDFKACTFMQWIDTHPLGRVSLHQVETKGQYYARHTQAREEARLAREEQERRVRQQQREAALKIQEEQFQAREAQLKTEADEQKNR
;
A
#
# COMPACT_ATOMS: atom_id res chain seq x y z
N MET A 1 10.14 -9.91 12.37
CA MET A 1 8.78 -9.98 11.81
C MET A 1 8.51 -11.44 11.51
N SER A 2 7.56 -12.09 12.17
CA SER A 2 7.19 -13.47 11.85
C SER A 2 6.57 -13.48 10.47
N THR A 3 7.14 -14.25 9.53
CA THR A 3 6.50 -14.43 8.23
C THR A 3 5.31 -15.38 8.41
N TRP A 4 4.34 -15.36 7.50
CA TRP A 4 3.25 -16.36 7.52
C TRP A 4 3.75 -17.80 7.32
N ARG A 5 5.04 -17.97 6.96
CA ARG A 5 5.71 -19.26 6.89
C ARG A 5 6.20 -19.75 8.26
N ASP A 6 6.36 -18.85 9.22
CA ASP A 6 6.86 -19.15 10.57
C ASP A 6 5.73 -19.27 11.60
N ASP A 7 4.61 -18.54 11.41
CA ASP A 7 3.42 -18.62 12.25
C ASP A 7 2.27 -19.32 11.52
N PRO A 8 1.87 -20.54 11.93
CA PRO A 8 0.80 -21.26 11.29
C PRO A 8 -0.56 -20.53 11.41
N ASN A 9 -0.75 -19.59 12.33
CA ASN A 9 -2.01 -18.86 12.46
C ASN A 9 -2.13 -17.71 11.46
N VAL A 10 -1.03 -17.26 10.87
CA VAL A 10 -1.03 -16.14 9.93
C VAL A 10 -1.38 -16.65 8.53
N ILE A 11 -2.16 -15.86 7.80
CA ILE A 11 -2.55 -16.15 6.42
C ILE A 11 -1.65 -15.34 5.48
N PRO A 12 -1.12 -15.94 4.41
CA PRO A 12 -0.38 -15.20 3.40
C PRO A 12 -1.23 -14.07 2.79
N PRO A 13 -0.69 -12.83 2.72
CA PRO A 13 -1.37 -11.75 2.04
C PRO A 13 -1.54 -12.11 0.56
N TRP A 14 -2.55 -11.53 -0.11
CA TRP A 14 -2.91 -11.94 -1.46
C TRP A 14 -1.73 -11.87 -2.47
N ASN A 15 -0.85 -10.87 -2.35
CA ASN A 15 0.36 -10.69 -3.17
C ASN A 15 1.46 -11.75 -2.96
N GLU A 16 1.38 -12.58 -1.93
CA GLU A 16 2.35 -13.64 -1.65
C GLU A 16 1.80 -15.05 -1.94
N ARG A 17 0.52 -15.16 -2.26
CA ARG A 17 -0.12 -16.44 -2.61
C ARG A 17 0.47 -17.00 -3.91
N PRO A 18 0.64 -18.34 -4.01
CA PRO A 18 1.19 -18.97 -5.20
C PRO A 18 0.29 -18.71 -6.42
N LYS A 19 0.90 -18.83 -7.61
CA LYS A 19 0.15 -18.83 -8.87
C LYS A 19 -0.21 -20.27 -9.22
N CYS A 20 -1.44 -20.47 -9.68
CA CYS A 20 -1.86 -21.75 -10.27
C CYS A 20 -1.27 -21.92 -11.68
N HIS A 21 -1.58 -23.05 -12.33
CA HIS A 21 -1.16 -23.31 -13.71
C HIS A 21 -1.76 -22.33 -14.73
N CYS A 22 -2.92 -21.71 -14.44
CA CYS A 22 -3.49 -20.65 -15.28
C CYS A 22 -2.79 -19.29 -15.10
N GLY A 23 -1.80 -19.18 -14.20
CA GLY A 23 -1.10 -17.93 -13.92
C GLY A 23 -1.82 -16.99 -12.94
N PHE A 24 -3.05 -17.32 -12.52
CA PHE A 24 -3.79 -16.57 -11.50
C PHE A 24 -3.28 -16.87 -10.09
N ARG A 25 -3.36 -15.87 -9.20
CA ARG A 25 -3.10 -16.08 -7.77
C ARG A 25 -4.24 -16.86 -7.12
N THR A 26 -3.87 -17.79 -6.26
CA THR A 26 -4.79 -18.78 -5.71
C THR A 26 -5.66 -18.23 -4.59
N TRP A 27 -6.89 -18.73 -4.50
CA TRP A 27 -7.79 -18.50 -3.38
C TRP A 27 -7.37 -19.33 -2.18
N LEU A 28 -7.63 -18.78 -0.99
CA LEU A 28 -7.46 -19.48 0.26
C LEU A 28 -8.82 -20.04 0.67
N GLN A 29 -8.87 -21.32 1.02
CA GLN A 29 -10.08 -22.00 1.47
C GLN A 29 -9.77 -22.89 2.67
N VAL A 30 -10.79 -23.17 3.48
CA VAL A 30 -10.72 -24.15 4.57
C VAL A 30 -11.37 -25.44 4.11
N TRP A 31 -10.72 -26.56 4.37
CA TRP A 31 -11.28 -27.86 4.09
C TRP A 31 -12.36 -28.20 5.11
N THR A 32 -13.60 -28.34 4.65
CA THR A 32 -14.75 -28.64 5.50
C THR A 32 -15.14 -30.11 5.49
N ASP A 33 -14.69 -30.86 4.49
CA ASP A 33 -15.13 -32.23 4.27
C ASP A 33 -14.51 -33.18 5.31
N PRO A 34 -15.23 -34.25 5.68
CA PRO A 34 -14.78 -35.21 6.69
C PRO A 34 -13.59 -36.06 6.22
N LEU A 35 -13.39 -36.17 4.90
CA LEU A 35 -12.30 -36.90 4.27
C LEU A 35 -11.43 -35.94 3.46
N PRO A 36 -10.10 -36.18 3.36
CA PRO A 36 -9.35 -37.20 4.10
C PRO A 36 -9.30 -36.89 5.61
N GLN A 37 -9.26 -37.95 6.42
CA GLN A 37 -9.29 -37.84 7.87
C GLN A 37 -8.12 -36.99 8.37
N GLY A 38 -8.38 -36.12 9.35
CA GLY A 38 -7.36 -35.22 9.88
C GLY A 38 -7.03 -34.02 8.98
N LYS A 39 -7.82 -33.72 7.95
CA LYS A 39 -7.70 -32.47 7.16
C LYS A 39 -8.84 -31.48 7.35
N LYS A 40 -9.93 -31.87 8.01
CA LYS A 40 -11.01 -30.94 8.35
C LYS A 40 -10.46 -29.78 9.18
N GLY A 41 -10.62 -28.54 8.68
CA GLY A 41 -10.08 -27.33 9.29
C GLY A 41 -8.70 -26.89 8.75
N CYS A 42 -8.01 -27.72 7.95
CA CYS A 42 -6.78 -27.30 7.27
C CYS A 42 -7.09 -26.26 6.18
N ARG A 43 -6.20 -25.29 6.04
CA ARG A 43 -6.24 -24.29 4.98
C ARG A 43 -5.47 -24.79 3.76
N PHE A 44 -5.97 -24.44 2.58
CA PHE A 44 -5.34 -24.76 1.31
C PHE A 44 -5.54 -23.64 0.29
N PHE A 45 -4.65 -23.63 -0.69
CA PHE A 45 -4.76 -22.83 -1.89
C PHE A 45 -5.51 -23.58 -2.98
N LYS A 46 -6.41 -22.90 -3.67
CA LYS A 46 -7.15 -23.41 -4.83
C LYS A 46 -7.08 -22.41 -5.98
N CYS A 47 -7.07 -22.90 -7.21
CA CYS A 47 -7.30 -22.02 -8.36
C CYS A 47 -8.66 -21.29 -8.22
N PRO A 48 -8.72 -19.97 -8.47
CA PRO A 48 -10.00 -19.25 -8.52
C PRO A 48 -10.86 -19.59 -9.72
N ASP A 49 -10.27 -20.23 -10.72
CA ASP A 49 -10.85 -20.44 -12.05
C ASP A 49 -11.73 -21.70 -12.05
N ILE A 50 -13.03 -21.48 -12.18
CA ILE A 50 -14.02 -22.48 -12.56
C ILE A 50 -14.47 -22.02 -13.93
N ASP A 51 -13.79 -22.46 -14.98
CA ASP A 51 -14.24 -22.17 -16.33
C ASP A 51 -15.42 -23.11 -16.66
N ASP A 52 -16.47 -22.58 -17.29
CA ASP A 52 -17.70 -23.30 -17.68
C ASP A 52 -17.40 -24.46 -18.68
N ASP A 53 -16.18 -24.51 -19.23
CA ASP A 53 -15.72 -25.46 -20.26
C ASP A 53 -15.00 -26.73 -19.71
N PHE A 54 -15.24 -27.12 -18.46
CA PHE A 54 -14.74 -28.38 -17.85
C PHE A 54 -13.21 -28.57 -17.80
N LYS A 55 -12.40 -27.54 -18.11
CA LYS A 55 -10.92 -27.54 -17.92
C LYS A 55 -10.54 -26.83 -16.62
N ALA A 56 -11.21 -27.19 -15.52
CA ALA A 56 -10.91 -26.61 -14.21
C ALA A 56 -9.46 -26.90 -13.80
N CYS A 57 -8.71 -25.85 -13.49
CA CYS A 57 -7.36 -25.98 -12.98
C CYS A 57 -7.38 -26.79 -11.68
N THR A 58 -6.72 -27.94 -11.67
CA THR A 58 -6.65 -28.83 -10.50
C THR A 58 -5.62 -28.37 -9.45
N PHE A 59 -5.06 -27.16 -9.60
CA PHE A 59 -4.10 -26.64 -8.66
C PHE A 59 -4.72 -26.59 -7.25
N MET A 60 -4.14 -27.38 -6.36
CA MET A 60 -4.44 -27.40 -4.95
C MET A 60 -3.14 -27.57 -4.17
N GLN A 61 -2.94 -26.74 -3.15
CA GLN A 61 -1.76 -26.83 -2.29
C GLN A 61 -2.15 -26.61 -0.83
N TRP A 62 -1.85 -27.60 0.02
CA TRP A 62 -2.05 -27.46 1.46
C TRP A 62 -1.10 -26.41 2.04
N ILE A 63 -1.63 -25.60 2.95
CA ILE A 63 -0.85 -24.67 3.77
C ILE A 63 -0.50 -25.37 5.08
N ASP A 64 -1.50 -26.02 5.67
CA ASP A 64 -1.36 -26.69 6.95
C ASP A 64 -1.08 -28.18 6.77
N THR A 65 -0.09 -28.69 7.51
CA THR A 65 0.16 -30.13 7.60
C THR A 65 -0.87 -30.83 8.50
N HIS A 66 -1.40 -30.12 9.50
CA HIS A 66 -2.39 -30.61 10.47
C HIS A 66 -3.48 -29.55 10.73
N PRO A 67 -4.68 -29.92 11.19
CA PRO A 67 -5.74 -28.95 11.45
C PRO A 67 -5.35 -27.99 12.56
N LEU A 68 -5.46 -26.71 12.30
CA LEU A 68 -5.24 -25.69 13.30
C LEU A 68 -6.50 -25.54 14.16
N GLY A 69 -6.70 -26.43 15.14
CA GLY A 69 -7.73 -26.37 16.19
C GLY A 69 -9.03 -25.61 15.83
N ARG A 70 -9.54 -24.76 16.72
CA ARG A 70 -10.60 -23.79 16.40
C ARG A 70 -9.95 -22.45 16.05
N VAL A 71 -9.20 -22.39 14.94
CA VAL A 71 -8.72 -21.11 14.44
C VAL A 71 -9.89 -20.40 13.76
N SER A 72 -10.43 -19.38 14.44
CA SER A 72 -11.22 -18.36 13.77
C SER A 72 -10.31 -17.68 12.75
N LEU A 73 -10.47 -18.01 11.47
CA LEU A 73 -9.80 -17.26 10.41
C LEU A 73 -10.28 -15.81 10.50
N HIS A 74 -9.44 -14.96 11.07
CA HIS A 74 -9.68 -13.53 11.05
C HIS A 74 -9.47 -13.07 9.61
N GLN A 75 -10.59 -13.02 8.88
CA GLN A 75 -10.76 -12.41 7.57
C GLN A 75 -9.75 -12.88 6.52
N VAL A 76 -10.16 -13.89 5.75
CA VAL A 76 -9.52 -14.19 4.47
C VAL A 76 -9.75 -13.00 3.56
N GLU A 77 -8.73 -12.16 3.38
CA GLU A 77 -8.75 -11.09 2.39
C GLU A 77 -9.14 -11.69 1.02
N THR A 78 -10.26 -11.22 0.47
CA THR A 78 -10.74 -11.59 -0.86
C THR A 78 -9.94 -10.88 -1.94
N LYS A 79 -9.95 -11.41 -3.17
CA LYS A 79 -9.35 -10.76 -4.35
C LYS A 79 -9.81 -9.29 -4.47
N GLY A 80 -11.11 -9.05 -4.32
CA GLY A 80 -11.70 -7.71 -4.40
C GLY A 80 -11.20 -6.79 -3.29
N GLN A 81 -11.14 -7.27 -2.05
CA GLN A 81 -10.61 -6.49 -0.92
C GLN A 81 -9.14 -6.10 -1.13
N TYR A 82 -8.32 -7.01 -1.65
CA TYR A 82 -6.91 -6.73 -1.97
C TYR A 82 -6.79 -5.62 -3.00
N TYR A 83 -7.47 -5.74 -4.15
CA TYR A 83 -7.37 -4.74 -5.22
C TYR A 83 -7.93 -3.39 -4.78
N ALA A 84 -9.03 -3.37 -4.02
CA ALA A 84 -9.59 -2.12 -3.49
C ALA A 84 -8.57 -1.38 -2.60
N ARG A 85 -8.00 -2.06 -1.60
CA ARG A 85 -6.99 -1.46 -0.71
C ARG A 85 -5.76 -1.01 -1.48
N HIS A 86 -5.28 -1.82 -2.41
CA HIS A 86 -4.09 -1.50 -3.20
C HIS A 86 -4.32 -0.31 -4.14
N THR A 87 -5.52 -0.18 -4.71
CA THR A 87 -5.88 0.99 -5.53
C THR A 87 -5.95 2.24 -4.67
N GLN A 88 -6.62 2.17 -3.51
CA GLN A 88 -6.70 3.29 -2.57
C GLN A 88 -5.30 3.75 -2.13
N ALA A 89 -4.41 2.83 -1.74
CA ALA A 89 -3.05 3.16 -1.33
C ALA A 89 -2.24 3.85 -2.44
N ARG A 90 -2.46 3.47 -3.72
CA ARG A 90 -1.83 4.14 -4.86
C ARG A 90 -2.35 5.56 -5.06
N GLU A 91 -3.65 5.76 -4.89
CA GLU A 91 -4.29 7.07 -5.01
C GLU A 91 -3.85 8.00 -3.88
N GLU A 92 -3.84 7.52 -2.64
CA GLU A 92 -3.32 8.26 -1.48
C GLU A 92 -1.85 8.65 -1.70
N ALA A 93 -1.00 7.73 -2.17
CA ALA A 93 0.39 8.04 -2.47
C ALA A 93 0.54 9.06 -3.61
N ARG A 94 -0.36 9.05 -4.61
CA ARG A 94 -0.39 10.07 -5.66
C ARG A 94 -0.76 11.43 -5.08
N LEU A 95 -1.84 11.51 -4.29
CA LEU A 95 -2.31 12.74 -3.66
C LEU A 95 -1.27 13.33 -2.70
N ALA A 96 -0.60 12.49 -1.92
CA ALA A 96 0.47 12.91 -1.02
C ALA A 96 1.66 13.55 -1.77
N ARG A 97 2.06 12.98 -2.92
CA ARG A 97 3.10 13.58 -3.77
C ARG A 97 2.67 14.92 -4.35
N GLU A 98 1.45 15.01 -4.87
CA GLU A 98 0.93 16.27 -5.41
C GLU A 98 0.83 17.36 -4.32
N GLU A 99 0.41 16.98 -3.12
CA GLU A 99 0.36 17.91 -1.99
C GLU A 99 1.75 18.38 -1.58
N GLN A 100 2.71 17.46 -1.50
CA GLN A 100 4.11 17.81 -1.23
C GLN A 100 4.65 18.79 -2.28
N GLU A 101 4.39 18.55 -3.57
CA GLU A 101 4.79 19.47 -4.63
C GLU A 101 4.12 20.85 -4.48
N ARG A 102 2.83 20.90 -4.15
CA ARG A 102 2.14 22.17 -3.89
C ARG A 102 2.80 22.94 -2.74
N ARG A 103 3.11 22.25 -1.64
CA ARG A 103 3.80 22.85 -0.48
C ARG A 103 5.17 23.38 -0.87
N VAL A 104 5.97 22.62 -1.63
CA VAL A 104 7.28 23.06 -2.10
C VAL A 104 7.16 24.30 -3.00
N ARG A 105 6.23 24.30 -3.96
CA ARG A 105 6.00 25.46 -4.84
C ARG A 105 5.56 26.70 -4.06
N GLN A 106 4.72 26.51 -3.04
CA GLN A 106 4.30 27.61 -2.18
C GLN A 106 5.47 28.19 -1.38
N GLN A 107 6.27 27.33 -0.73
CA GLN A 107 7.47 27.74 -0.01
C GLN A 107 8.46 28.50 -0.91
N GLN A 108 8.64 28.06 -2.16
CA GLN A 108 9.49 28.75 -3.13
C GLN A 108 8.96 30.15 -3.45
N ARG A 109 7.64 30.32 -3.61
CA ARG A 109 7.03 31.64 -3.85
C ARG A 109 7.17 32.56 -2.64
N GLU A 110 6.91 32.05 -1.44
CA GLU A 110 7.05 32.81 -0.20
C GLU A 110 8.51 33.24 0.01
N ALA A 111 9.48 32.34 -0.23
CA ALA A 111 10.89 32.67 -0.17
C ALA A 111 11.29 33.74 -1.19
N ALA A 112 10.80 33.65 -2.44
CA ALA A 112 11.06 34.66 -3.46
C ALA A 112 10.48 36.03 -3.10
N LEU A 113 9.25 36.08 -2.56
CA LEU A 113 8.63 37.32 -2.08
C LEU A 113 9.42 37.93 -0.92
N LYS A 114 9.87 37.11 0.03
CA LYS A 114 10.67 37.56 1.15
C LYS A 114 12.00 38.18 0.70
N ILE A 115 12.69 37.54 -0.25
CA ILE A 115 13.92 38.08 -0.84
C ILE A 115 13.65 39.44 -1.50
N GLN A 116 12.54 39.56 -2.24
CA GLN A 116 12.16 40.81 -2.89
C GLN A 116 11.86 41.92 -1.86
N GLU A 117 11.16 41.60 -0.77
CA GLU A 117 10.86 42.54 0.31
C GLU A 117 12.14 43.02 1.01
N GLU A 118 13.06 42.11 1.33
CA GLU A 118 14.36 42.44 1.92
C GLU A 118 15.19 43.36 1.00
N GLN A 119 15.18 43.11 -0.31
CA GLN A 119 15.84 43.98 -1.30
C GLN A 119 15.21 45.37 -1.35
N PHE A 120 13.87 45.46 -1.29
CA PHE A 120 13.17 46.74 -1.28
C PHE A 120 13.52 47.55 -0.03
N GLN A 121 13.45 46.92 1.15
CA GLN A 121 13.81 47.56 2.42
C GLN A 121 15.27 48.03 2.45
N ALA A 122 16.20 47.22 1.94
CA ALA A 122 17.61 47.58 1.85
C ALA A 122 17.81 48.83 0.96
N ARG A 123 17.10 48.91 -0.16
CA ARG A 123 17.18 50.06 -1.06
C ARG A 123 16.57 51.32 -0.46
N GLU A 124 15.45 51.21 0.25
CA GLU A 124 14.89 52.34 0.98
C GLU A 124 15.85 52.86 2.06
N ALA A 125 16.52 51.96 2.79
CA ALA A 125 17.49 52.33 3.80
C ALA A 125 18.69 53.08 3.19
N GLN A 126 19.23 52.59 2.06
CA GLN A 126 20.32 53.26 1.33
C GLN A 126 19.92 54.68 0.90
N LEU A 127 18.74 54.84 0.29
CA LEU A 127 18.25 56.15 -0.14
C LEU A 127 18.08 57.13 1.02
N LYS A 128 17.64 56.65 2.20
CA LYS A 128 17.55 57.49 3.41
C LYS A 128 18.93 57.94 3.87
N THR A 129 19.90 57.03 3.92
CA THR A 129 21.28 57.36 4.30
C THR A 129 21.89 58.38 3.35
N GLU A 130 21.76 58.19 2.03
CA GLU A 130 22.28 59.13 1.02
C GLU A 130 21.62 60.52 1.13
N ALA A 131 20.32 60.58 1.39
CA ALA A 131 19.60 61.84 1.57
C ALA A 131 20.03 62.59 2.86
N ASP A 132 20.28 61.87 3.94
CA ASP A 132 20.76 62.46 5.19
C ASP A 132 22.22 62.95 5.06
N GLU A 133 23.07 62.21 4.34
CA GLU A 133 24.44 62.64 4.02
C GLU A 133 24.47 63.90 3.13
N GLN A 134 23.56 64.00 2.16
CA GLN A 134 23.43 65.21 1.33
C GLN A 134 22.94 66.43 2.11
N LYS A 135 22.09 66.26 3.13
CA LYS A 135 21.62 67.37 3.98
C LYS A 135 22.67 67.88 4.97
N ASN A 136 23.64 67.05 5.31
CA ASN A 136 24.72 67.38 6.26
C ASN A 136 26.01 67.89 5.58
N ARG A 137 26.01 68.08 4.25
CA ARG A 137 27.05 68.77 3.49
C ARG A 137 26.67 70.22 3.24
#